data_AF-A0A5E3XH89-F1
#
_entry.id   AF-A0A5E3XH89-F1
#
_cell.length_a   1.000
_cell.length_b   1.000
_cell.length_c   1.000
_cell.angle_alpha   90.00
_cell.angle_beta   90.00
_cell.angle_gamma   90.00
#
_symmetry.space_group_name_H-M   'P 1'
#
loop_
_entity.id
_entity.type
_entity.pdbx_description
1 polymer ?
#
loop_
_entity_poly.entity_id
_entity_poly.type
_entity_poly.pdbx_seq_one_letter_code
_entity_poly.pdbx_strand_id
1 'polypeptide(L)'
;MLTVASILAALALSASSALAHGNYAQGQTVLNNNLGAQRPDVTPTASGEAWLEKYGPQHDLGYTGPLSFSHLEYARCLQEPDTTFDVAILGMPFDTTVTYRPGARFGPTGIRIGSRRQNGQRAYSLAWGMDPYQSGAKIIDCGDVPLNAYDNAIALDQMEVAYKSLLARPVVRKDGEGDGDGEGAGDVTRALARDGVAHPRIVSLGGDHTIVLPILRALNFVYGPVSIIHFDAHLDTWPPNSYVAQGSLTHGTFFYNAHQEGLIRNGSSIHAGIRTKMAGVGDIQNDEEVGFKIVSTEDIDDIGLDEVIKRLRAQVGENPVYLSLDIDVIDAGLAPATGTPEAGGWTVREVKRIIRGLAGLNFVGADVVEVSPAYDHADITSIAAADIVHDFLSMLMSEKPPKSRDEPIGNVRTRDVFPATDVVWTWARPECDSAKNVPCCNNTLVRSEEPHTIKLPASSYEAILRCDFDTASGTAYIPLLSVDHGLHGDAYNDSTPMLLNQSSSLLYSVGPDACPNTLSLKSRLLVYNGPAPSPFGILSIASLFLFST
;
A
#
# COMPACT_ATOMS: atom_id res chain seq x y z
N MET A 1 -67.61 -22.48 -18.43
CA MET A 1 -67.70 -21.74 -17.14
C MET A 1 -66.34 -21.50 -16.46
N LEU A 2 -65.26 -22.27 -16.74
CA LEU A 2 -63.94 -22.03 -16.11
C LEU A 2 -63.08 -20.91 -16.72
N THR A 3 -63.43 -20.32 -17.87
CA THR A 3 -62.60 -19.30 -18.53
C THR A 3 -62.98 -17.86 -18.18
N VAL A 4 -64.21 -17.61 -17.76
CA VAL A 4 -64.68 -16.25 -17.40
C VAL A 4 -64.30 -15.90 -15.95
N ALA A 5 -64.28 -16.89 -15.05
CA ALA A 5 -63.88 -16.68 -13.65
C ALA A 5 -62.39 -16.30 -13.50
N SER A 6 -61.50 -16.86 -14.33
CA SER A 6 -60.06 -16.57 -14.29
C SER A 6 -59.72 -15.18 -14.83
N ILE A 7 -60.49 -14.69 -15.81
CA ILE A 7 -60.32 -13.33 -16.36
C ILE A 7 -60.81 -12.28 -15.36
N LEU A 8 -61.91 -12.53 -14.65
CA LEU A 8 -62.40 -11.66 -13.59
C LEU A 8 -61.45 -11.62 -12.37
N ALA A 9 -60.82 -12.74 -12.01
CA ALA A 9 -59.81 -12.77 -10.95
C ALA A 9 -58.56 -11.96 -11.32
N ALA A 10 -58.09 -12.03 -12.57
CA ALA A 10 -56.93 -11.26 -13.04
C ALA A 10 -57.23 -9.74 -13.10
N LEU A 11 -58.47 -9.34 -13.46
CA LEU A 11 -58.91 -7.95 -13.44
C LEU A 11 -59.11 -7.40 -12.02
N ALA A 12 -59.51 -8.24 -11.06
CA ALA A 12 -59.61 -7.84 -9.65
C ALA A 12 -58.22 -7.63 -9.01
N LEU A 13 -57.23 -8.44 -9.36
CA LEU A 13 -55.84 -8.26 -8.90
C LEU A 13 -55.16 -7.03 -9.53
N SER A 14 -55.45 -6.68 -10.79
CA SER A 14 -54.91 -5.47 -11.42
C SER A 14 -55.60 -4.18 -10.98
N ALA A 15 -56.87 -4.23 -10.58
CA ALA A 15 -57.54 -3.10 -9.93
C ALA A 15 -57.03 -2.87 -8.50
N SER A 16 -56.61 -3.93 -7.80
CA SER A 16 -56.03 -3.84 -6.45
C SER A 16 -54.63 -3.21 -6.46
N SER A 17 -53.83 -3.42 -7.52
CA SER A 17 -52.54 -2.75 -7.68
C SER A 17 -52.66 -1.31 -8.21
N ALA A 18 -53.73 -0.98 -8.95
CA ALA A 18 -54.00 0.40 -9.37
C ALA A 18 -54.49 1.31 -8.22
N LEU A 19 -55.12 0.75 -7.18
CA LEU A 19 -55.53 1.49 -5.98
C LEU A 19 -54.41 1.63 -4.93
N ALA A 20 -53.30 0.89 -5.07
CA ALA A 20 -52.09 1.08 -4.25
C ALA A 20 -51.24 2.30 -4.69
N HIS A 21 -51.67 3.05 -5.69
CA HIS A 21 -51.07 4.33 -6.11
C HIS A 21 -51.95 5.55 -5.77
N GLY A 22 -53.01 5.36 -4.98
CA GLY A 22 -53.76 6.44 -4.37
C GLY A 22 -53.11 6.94 -3.08
N ASN A 23 -52.78 8.23 -3.02
CA ASN A 23 -52.23 9.00 -1.88
C ASN A 23 -50.72 8.93 -1.62
N TYR A 24 -49.92 9.52 -2.51
CA TYR A 24 -48.63 10.15 -2.14
C TYR A 24 -48.81 11.60 -1.63
N ALA A 25 -49.98 11.94 -1.09
CA ALA A 25 -50.25 13.23 -0.46
C ALA A 25 -50.43 13.12 1.07
N GLN A 26 -50.18 11.94 1.66
CA GLN A 26 -50.09 11.81 3.11
C GLN A 26 -48.69 12.16 3.56
N GLY A 27 -48.62 13.17 4.43
CA GLY A 27 -47.42 13.81 4.98
C GLY A 27 -46.19 12.92 4.97
N GLN A 28 -45.40 13.04 3.90
CA GLN A 28 -43.98 12.78 4.00
C GLN A 28 -43.47 13.79 5.03
N THR A 29 -43.27 13.31 6.25
CA THR A 29 -42.36 14.01 7.15
C THR A 29 -41.02 13.89 6.45
N VAL A 30 -40.58 14.99 5.82
CA VAL A 30 -39.18 15.17 5.46
C VAL A 30 -38.44 14.73 6.70
N LEU A 31 -37.56 13.72 6.58
CA LEU A 31 -36.73 13.28 7.70
C LEU A 31 -36.22 14.55 8.35
N ASN A 32 -36.67 14.83 9.58
CA ASN A 32 -36.14 15.96 10.33
C ASN A 32 -34.64 15.78 10.25
N ASN A 33 -33.95 16.80 9.74
CA ASN A 33 -32.52 16.78 9.51
C ASN A 33 -31.82 16.52 10.84
N ASN A 34 -31.71 15.25 11.25
CA ASN A 34 -30.90 14.80 12.38
C ASN A 34 -29.40 14.91 12.05
N LEU A 35 -29.07 15.56 10.93
CA LEU A 35 -27.77 16.12 10.57
C LEU A 35 -27.83 17.65 10.81
N GLY A 36 -28.21 18.06 12.03
CA GLY A 36 -28.65 19.40 12.43
C GLY A 36 -27.65 20.56 12.36
N ALA A 37 -26.64 20.50 11.49
CA ALA A 37 -25.87 21.68 11.12
C ALA A 37 -26.53 22.33 9.88
N GLN A 38 -26.69 23.65 9.89
CA GLN A 38 -26.98 24.41 8.68
C GLN A 38 -25.92 24.02 7.64
N ARG A 39 -26.28 23.24 6.63
CA ARG A 39 -25.38 23.01 5.49
C ARG A 39 -25.38 24.31 4.71
N PRO A 40 -24.29 25.10 4.70
CA PRO A 40 -24.28 26.35 3.95
C PRO A 40 -24.62 26.03 2.49
N ASP A 41 -25.66 26.69 1.99
CA ASP A 41 -26.02 26.59 0.58
C ASP A 41 -24.91 27.27 -0.22
N VAL A 42 -24.41 26.59 -1.25
CA VAL A 42 -23.33 27.14 -2.07
C VAL A 42 -23.96 27.53 -3.39
N THR A 43 -24.00 28.84 -3.63
CA THR A 43 -24.52 29.37 -4.88
C THR A 43 -23.48 29.07 -5.97
N PRO A 44 -23.81 28.29 -7.02
CA PRO A 44 -22.86 28.02 -8.09
C PRO A 44 -22.42 29.34 -8.74
N THR A 45 -21.15 29.69 -8.59
CA THR A 45 -20.55 30.81 -9.28
C THR A 45 -20.19 30.39 -10.70
N ALA A 46 -20.09 31.37 -11.61
CA ALA A 46 -19.61 31.12 -12.98
C ALA A 46 -18.17 30.57 -13.04
N SER A 47 -17.40 30.67 -11.94
CA SER A 47 -16.05 30.09 -11.83
C SER A 47 -16.05 28.56 -11.68
N GLY A 48 -17.19 27.94 -11.34
CA GLY A 48 -17.29 26.48 -11.17
C GLY A 48 -16.65 25.93 -9.89
N GLU A 49 -16.22 26.80 -8.97
CA GLU A 49 -15.45 26.45 -7.76
C GLU A 49 -16.31 25.94 -6.60
N ALA A 50 -17.64 25.94 -6.75
CA ALA A 50 -18.59 25.61 -5.70
C ALA A 50 -18.32 24.25 -5.01
N TRP A 51 -17.84 23.25 -5.74
CA TRP A 51 -17.45 21.97 -5.14
C TRP A 51 -16.16 22.10 -4.32
N LEU A 52 -15.11 22.67 -4.93
CA LEU A 52 -13.79 22.79 -4.31
C LEU A 52 -13.85 23.62 -3.02
N GLU A 53 -14.66 24.68 -3.01
CA GLU A 53 -14.89 25.52 -1.83
C GLU A 53 -15.64 24.76 -0.72
N LYS A 54 -16.65 23.96 -1.09
CA LYS A 54 -17.53 23.29 -0.11
C LYS A 54 -16.95 22.00 0.44
N TYR A 55 -16.36 21.19 -0.44
CA TYR A 55 -15.99 19.80 -0.17
C TYR A 55 -14.51 19.51 -0.45
N GLY A 56 -13.75 20.48 -0.97
CA GLY A 56 -12.34 20.30 -1.26
C GLY A 56 -12.07 19.48 -2.53
N PRO A 57 -10.83 18.96 -2.66
CA PRO A 57 -10.42 18.18 -3.82
C PRO A 57 -11.30 16.95 -4.02
N GLN A 58 -11.61 16.65 -5.29
CA GLN A 58 -12.25 15.39 -5.64
C GLN A 58 -11.29 14.23 -5.36
N HIS A 59 -11.79 13.19 -4.71
CA HIS A 59 -11.08 11.93 -4.52
C HIS A 59 -11.98 10.78 -4.94
N ASP A 60 -11.38 9.72 -5.47
CA ASP A 60 -12.10 8.50 -5.78
C ASP A 60 -12.34 7.68 -4.51
N LEU A 61 -13.54 7.14 -4.39
CA LEU A 61 -13.90 6.17 -3.37
C LEU A 61 -13.44 4.79 -3.83
N GLY A 62 -13.31 3.83 -2.91
CA GLY A 62 -12.87 2.47 -3.25
C GLY A 62 -13.80 1.68 -4.20
N TYR A 63 -14.88 2.29 -4.68
CA TYR A 63 -15.81 1.74 -5.66
C TYR A 63 -16.10 2.70 -6.82
N THR A 64 -15.33 3.78 -6.95
CA THR A 64 -15.38 4.75 -8.06
C THR A 64 -14.00 4.93 -8.67
N GLY A 65 -13.89 5.78 -9.69
CA GLY A 65 -12.62 6.12 -10.33
C GLY A 65 -12.22 5.20 -11.48
N PRO A 66 -11.22 5.60 -12.28
CA PRO A 66 -10.56 4.72 -13.25
C PRO A 66 -9.95 3.50 -12.54
N LEU A 67 -10.08 2.33 -13.15
CA LEU A 67 -9.62 1.07 -12.56
C LEU A 67 -8.12 0.83 -12.86
N SER A 68 -7.24 1.50 -12.13
CA SER A 68 -5.83 1.11 -11.99
C SER A 68 -5.63 0.25 -10.74
N PHE A 69 -4.51 -0.47 -10.67
CA PHE A 69 -4.13 -1.23 -9.49
C PHE A 69 -4.03 -0.30 -8.28
N SER A 70 -4.81 -0.57 -7.23
CA SER A 70 -4.84 0.19 -5.97
C SER A 70 -5.00 1.71 -6.15
N HIS A 71 -5.71 2.15 -7.20
CA HIS A 71 -5.87 3.57 -7.58
C HIS A 71 -4.55 4.31 -7.79
N LEU A 72 -3.49 3.59 -8.18
CA LEU A 72 -2.21 4.18 -8.54
C LEU A 72 -2.33 5.11 -9.75
N GLU A 73 -1.36 6.01 -9.89
CA GLU A 73 -1.15 6.74 -11.13
C GLU A 73 -1.09 5.75 -12.30
N TYR A 74 -1.83 6.05 -13.36
CA TYR A 74 -1.91 5.24 -14.56
C TYR A 74 -1.20 5.95 -15.71
N ALA A 75 -0.34 5.24 -16.42
CA ALA A 75 0.26 5.72 -17.66
C ALA A 75 0.30 4.61 -18.70
N ARG A 76 0.21 4.97 -19.98
CA ARG A 76 0.45 4.01 -21.07
C ARG A 76 1.95 3.90 -21.30
N CYS A 77 2.66 3.23 -20.39
CA CYS A 77 4.12 3.24 -20.40
C CYS A 77 4.70 2.82 -21.76
N LEU A 78 4.14 1.83 -22.46
CA LEU A 78 4.62 1.43 -23.79
C LEU A 78 4.43 2.49 -24.89
N GLN A 79 3.52 3.44 -24.71
CA GLN A 79 3.30 4.60 -25.59
C GLN A 79 4.08 5.83 -25.11
N GLU A 80 4.38 5.93 -23.81
CA GLU A 80 4.99 7.07 -23.15
C GLU A 80 6.43 6.71 -22.69
N PRO A 81 7.45 6.91 -23.56
CA PRO A 81 8.82 6.46 -23.28
C PRO A 81 9.49 7.22 -22.12
N ASP A 82 9.07 8.46 -21.85
CA ASP A 82 9.65 9.32 -20.82
C ASP A 82 9.09 9.03 -19.41
N THR A 83 8.08 8.17 -19.29
CA THR A 83 7.49 7.81 -18.00
C THR A 83 8.46 6.94 -17.21
N THR A 84 9.08 7.53 -16.18
CA THR A 84 9.99 6.85 -15.24
C THR A 84 9.25 6.35 -14.00
N PHE A 85 9.78 5.28 -13.41
CA PHE A 85 9.26 4.62 -12.21
C PHE A 85 10.38 3.77 -11.58
N ASP A 86 10.24 3.46 -10.29
CA ASP A 86 11.09 2.48 -9.61
C ASP A 86 10.44 1.09 -9.67
N VAL A 87 9.11 1.04 -9.60
CA VAL A 87 8.30 -0.17 -9.78
C VAL A 87 7.13 0.07 -10.73
N ALA A 88 6.96 -0.81 -11.71
CA ALA A 88 5.78 -0.82 -12.56
C ALA A 88 4.86 -2.00 -12.24
N ILE A 89 3.56 -1.74 -12.20
CA ILE A 89 2.53 -2.78 -12.32
C ILE A 89 2.21 -2.94 -13.80
N LEU A 90 2.27 -4.17 -14.33
CA LEU A 90 2.07 -4.43 -15.76
C LEU A 90 1.18 -5.65 -15.98
N GLY A 91 0.07 -5.50 -16.69
CA GLY A 91 -0.77 -6.64 -17.07
C GLY A 91 -0.28 -7.36 -18.34
N MET A 92 -0.32 -8.69 -18.31
CA MET A 92 -0.05 -9.56 -19.47
C MET A 92 -1.26 -10.48 -19.75
N PRO A 93 -2.32 -9.98 -20.42
CA PRO A 93 -3.59 -10.70 -20.59
C PRO A 93 -3.48 -11.82 -21.65
N PHE A 94 -2.85 -12.95 -21.28
CA PHE A 94 -2.56 -14.09 -22.15
C PHE A 94 -3.12 -15.39 -21.55
N ASP A 95 -3.71 -16.29 -22.34
CA ASP A 95 -4.09 -17.62 -21.84
C ASP A 95 -4.22 -18.67 -22.96
N THR A 96 -3.57 -18.44 -24.10
CA THR A 96 -3.73 -19.30 -25.28
C THR A 96 -2.92 -20.59 -25.19
N THR A 97 -2.18 -20.77 -24.09
CA THR A 97 -1.32 -21.92 -23.85
C THR A 97 -1.82 -22.83 -22.72
N VAL A 98 -3.03 -22.55 -22.22
CA VAL A 98 -3.67 -23.37 -21.20
C VAL A 98 -4.07 -24.74 -21.70
N THR A 99 -3.97 -25.74 -20.83
CA THR A 99 -4.29 -27.13 -21.15
C THR A 99 -5.63 -27.60 -20.58
N TYR A 100 -6.23 -26.86 -19.63
CA TYR A 100 -7.51 -27.19 -19.02
C TYR A 100 -8.56 -26.08 -19.19
N ARG A 101 -8.69 -25.16 -18.24
CA ARG A 101 -9.72 -24.10 -18.26
C ARG A 101 -9.11 -22.76 -18.65
N PRO A 102 -9.55 -22.13 -19.76
CA PRO A 102 -9.13 -20.78 -20.12
C PRO A 102 -9.86 -19.72 -19.30
N GLY A 103 -9.33 -18.50 -19.29
CA GLY A 103 -9.92 -17.32 -18.64
C GLY A 103 -8.89 -16.41 -17.98
N ALA A 104 -7.64 -16.86 -17.82
CA ALA A 104 -6.56 -16.09 -17.22
C ALA A 104 -6.22 -14.81 -18.01
N ARG A 105 -6.59 -14.70 -19.30
CA ARG A 105 -6.46 -13.43 -20.05
C ARG A 105 -7.22 -12.25 -19.40
N PHE A 106 -8.21 -12.53 -18.56
CA PHE A 106 -8.95 -11.50 -17.80
C PHE A 106 -8.37 -11.27 -16.39
N GLY A 107 -7.35 -12.03 -16.00
CA GLY A 107 -6.63 -11.94 -14.73
C GLY A 107 -6.16 -10.54 -14.37
N PRO A 108 -5.51 -9.77 -15.28
CA PRO A 108 -5.04 -8.43 -14.94
C PRO A 108 -6.18 -7.48 -14.55
N THR A 109 -7.31 -7.57 -15.23
CA THR A 109 -8.51 -6.81 -14.87
C THR A 109 -9.08 -7.27 -13.53
N GLY A 110 -9.16 -8.60 -13.31
CA GLY A 110 -9.63 -9.17 -12.04
C GLY A 110 -8.81 -8.70 -10.84
N ILE A 111 -7.48 -8.76 -10.95
CA ILE A 111 -6.57 -8.32 -9.89
C ILE A 111 -6.75 -6.82 -9.60
N ARG A 112 -6.90 -5.96 -10.64
CA ARG A 112 -7.21 -4.54 -10.42
C ARG A 112 -8.56 -4.34 -9.72
N ILE A 113 -9.61 -5.12 -10.06
CA ILE A 113 -10.90 -5.11 -9.34
C ILE A 113 -10.71 -5.50 -7.87
N GLY A 114 -9.92 -6.55 -7.59
CA GLY A 114 -9.60 -6.99 -6.24
C GLY A 114 -8.91 -5.91 -5.41
N SER A 115 -8.08 -5.09 -6.05
CA SER A 115 -7.33 -4.01 -5.41
C SER A 115 -8.15 -2.76 -5.07
N ARG A 116 -9.44 -2.66 -5.47
CA ARG A 116 -10.24 -1.42 -5.33
C ARG A 116 -10.37 -0.88 -3.90
N ARG A 117 -10.22 -1.75 -2.89
CA ARG A 117 -10.24 -1.37 -1.46
C ARG A 117 -8.89 -0.94 -0.91
N GLN A 118 -7.82 -1.15 -1.66
CA GLN A 118 -6.46 -0.70 -1.38
C GLN A 118 -6.27 0.68 -2.01
N ASN A 119 -5.55 1.58 -1.35
CA ASN A 119 -5.07 2.84 -1.93
C ASN A 119 -3.94 3.41 -1.06
N GLY A 120 -3.18 4.37 -1.58
CA GLY A 120 -2.06 5.00 -0.88
C GLY A 120 -2.45 5.75 0.42
N GLN A 121 -3.73 5.96 0.70
CA GLN A 121 -4.19 6.52 1.99
C GLN A 121 -4.46 5.45 3.06
N ARG A 122 -4.62 4.18 2.66
CA ARG A 122 -5.01 3.06 3.54
C ARG A 122 -4.21 1.80 3.24
N ALA A 123 -2.91 1.96 3.03
CA ALA A 123 -2.02 0.88 2.61
C ALA A 123 -1.04 0.43 3.70
N TYR A 124 -1.02 1.08 4.87
CA TYR A 124 -0.24 0.61 6.01
C TYR A 124 -0.72 -0.77 6.48
N SER A 125 0.19 -1.75 6.50
CA SER A 125 -0.08 -3.10 6.98
C SER A 125 0.62 -3.39 8.29
N LEU A 126 -0.14 -3.82 9.31
CA LEU A 126 0.41 -4.23 10.61
C LEU A 126 1.40 -5.40 10.52
N ALA A 127 1.30 -6.22 9.48
CA ALA A 127 2.18 -7.37 9.31
C ALA A 127 3.55 -6.98 8.74
N TRP A 128 3.60 -5.89 7.98
CA TRP A 128 4.83 -5.32 7.42
C TRP A 128 5.39 -4.20 8.28
N GLY A 129 4.54 -3.49 9.02
CA GLY A 129 4.93 -2.31 9.79
C GLY A 129 5.17 -1.08 8.92
N MET A 130 4.78 -1.10 7.64
CA MET A 130 5.01 -0.04 6.67
C MET A 130 3.87 0.09 5.66
N ASP A 131 3.91 1.19 4.90
CA ASP A 131 3.09 1.43 3.71
C ASP A 131 4.02 1.48 2.48
N PRO A 132 3.89 0.55 1.52
CA PRO A 132 4.79 0.50 0.35
C PRO A 132 4.65 1.71 -0.58
N TYR A 133 3.55 2.47 -0.53
CA TYR A 133 3.38 3.67 -1.35
C TYR A 133 4.00 4.92 -0.71
N GLN A 134 4.47 4.80 0.53
CA GLN A 134 5.17 5.87 1.25
C GLN A 134 6.67 5.59 1.43
N SER A 135 7.22 4.58 0.75
CA SER A 135 8.64 4.18 0.83
C SER A 135 9.61 5.07 0.03
N GLY A 136 9.12 6.17 -0.54
CA GLY A 136 9.88 7.03 -1.46
C GLY A 136 10.03 6.48 -2.89
N ALA A 137 9.63 5.23 -3.16
CA ALA A 137 9.65 4.66 -4.51
C ALA A 137 8.46 5.15 -5.35
N LYS A 138 8.72 5.51 -6.61
CA LYS A 138 7.68 5.82 -7.59
C LYS A 138 7.09 4.52 -8.16
N ILE A 139 5.86 4.22 -7.78
CA ILE A 139 5.10 3.05 -8.22
C ILE A 139 3.98 3.50 -9.16
N ILE A 140 3.90 2.92 -10.36
CA ILE A 140 2.90 3.30 -11.38
C ILE A 140 2.23 2.06 -11.99
N ASP A 141 0.95 2.18 -12.35
CA ASP A 141 0.29 1.17 -13.20
C ASP A 141 0.53 1.50 -14.68
N CYS A 142 1.28 0.64 -15.35
CA CYS A 142 1.65 0.78 -16.75
C CYS A 142 0.61 0.24 -17.74
N GLY A 143 -0.57 -0.16 -17.24
CA GLY A 143 -1.62 -0.77 -18.04
C GLY A 143 -1.25 -2.18 -18.47
N ASP A 144 -1.67 -2.56 -19.68
CA ASP A 144 -1.53 -3.92 -20.19
C ASP A 144 -0.67 -3.94 -21.46
N VAL A 145 0.07 -5.03 -21.66
CA VAL A 145 0.75 -5.29 -22.93
C VAL A 145 -0.31 -5.61 -24.01
N PRO A 146 -0.27 -4.97 -25.20
CA PRO A 146 -1.19 -5.28 -26.28
C PRO A 146 -0.77 -6.59 -26.98
N LEU A 147 -1.43 -7.69 -26.63
CA LEU A 147 -1.08 -9.03 -27.11
C LEU A 147 -1.91 -9.50 -28.30
N ASN A 148 -1.28 -10.28 -29.17
CA ASN A 148 -1.96 -11.05 -30.20
C ASN A 148 -2.74 -12.21 -29.55
N ALA A 149 -4.05 -12.26 -29.77
CA ALA A 149 -4.92 -13.27 -29.18
C ALA A 149 -4.95 -14.61 -29.94
N TYR A 150 -4.21 -14.72 -31.05
CA TYR A 150 -4.31 -15.83 -32.01
C TYR A 150 -2.96 -16.49 -32.32
N ASP A 151 -1.87 -15.73 -32.25
CA ASP A 151 -0.52 -16.18 -32.56
C ASP A 151 0.37 -16.08 -31.31
N ASN A 152 0.63 -17.25 -30.71
CA ASN A 152 1.44 -17.35 -29.50
C ASN A 152 2.87 -16.84 -29.70
N ALA A 153 3.46 -17.05 -30.88
CA ALA A 153 4.84 -16.61 -31.13
C ALA A 153 4.93 -15.08 -31.14
N ILE A 154 3.96 -14.43 -31.80
CA ILE A 154 3.87 -12.96 -31.78
C ILE A 154 3.55 -12.45 -30.38
N ALA A 155 2.64 -13.09 -29.64
CA ALA A 155 2.32 -12.69 -28.27
C ALA A 155 3.53 -12.76 -27.33
N LEU A 156 4.35 -13.81 -27.43
CA LEU A 156 5.58 -13.96 -26.65
C LEU A 156 6.61 -12.88 -26.99
N ASP A 157 6.81 -12.60 -28.28
CA ASP A 157 7.68 -11.49 -28.72
C ASP A 157 7.19 -10.14 -28.20
N GLN A 158 5.88 -9.87 -28.26
CA GLN A 158 5.28 -8.65 -27.73
C GLN A 158 5.50 -8.50 -26.22
N MET A 159 5.34 -9.58 -25.45
CA MET A 159 5.61 -9.58 -24.00
C MET A 159 7.09 -9.34 -23.71
N GLU A 160 7.99 -10.02 -24.42
CA GLU A 160 9.44 -9.89 -24.22
C GLU A 160 9.91 -8.47 -24.54
N VAL A 161 9.51 -7.92 -25.69
CA VAL A 161 9.88 -6.57 -26.13
C VAL A 161 9.29 -5.53 -25.18
N ALA A 162 8.04 -5.69 -24.75
CA ALA A 162 7.41 -4.79 -23.79
C ALA A 162 8.17 -4.77 -22.45
N TYR A 163 8.41 -5.95 -21.86
CA TYR A 163 9.08 -6.06 -20.57
C TYR A 163 10.51 -5.51 -20.64
N LYS A 164 11.27 -5.86 -21.68
CA LYS A 164 12.62 -5.35 -21.92
C LYS A 164 12.65 -3.84 -22.09
N SER A 165 11.67 -3.26 -22.78
CA SER A 165 11.58 -1.81 -22.98
C SER A 165 11.29 -1.04 -21.69
N LEU A 166 10.54 -1.63 -20.77
CA LEU A 166 10.26 -1.05 -19.45
C LEU A 166 11.45 -1.23 -18.51
N LEU A 167 12.07 -2.42 -18.52
CA LEU A 167 13.25 -2.74 -17.70
C LEU A 167 14.47 -1.88 -18.05
N ALA A 168 14.61 -1.42 -19.30
CA ALA A 168 15.70 -0.57 -19.75
C ALA A 168 15.58 0.91 -19.31
N ARG A 169 14.50 1.30 -18.62
CA ARG A 169 14.29 2.69 -18.19
C ARG A 169 15.16 3.04 -16.99
N PRO A 170 15.50 4.33 -16.80
CA PRO A 170 16.12 4.78 -15.57
C PRO A 170 15.12 4.70 -14.41
N VAL A 171 15.60 4.27 -13.25
CA VAL A 171 14.91 4.41 -11.96
C VAL A 171 14.81 5.88 -11.56
N VAL A 172 13.82 6.22 -10.74
CA VAL A 172 13.62 7.58 -10.24
C VAL A 172 14.56 7.85 -9.07
N ARG A 173 14.67 6.88 -8.15
CA ARG A 173 15.51 7.02 -6.96
C ARG A 173 16.99 6.85 -7.32
N LYS A 174 17.84 7.72 -6.81
CA LYS A 174 19.29 7.58 -6.94
C LYS A 174 19.85 6.78 -5.76
N ASP A 175 20.91 6.00 -6.01
CA ASP A 175 21.59 5.26 -4.95
C ASP A 175 21.94 6.17 -3.76
N GLY A 176 21.61 5.73 -2.55
CA GLY A 176 21.92 6.46 -1.32
C GLY A 176 20.95 7.58 -0.94
N GLU A 177 19.95 7.89 -1.76
CA GLU A 177 18.77 8.68 -1.35
C GLU A 177 17.77 7.73 -0.68
N GLY A 178 18.13 7.28 0.53
CA GLY A 178 17.14 6.76 1.48
C GLY A 178 16.46 7.92 2.18
N ASP A 179 15.18 7.75 2.47
CA ASP A 179 14.45 8.59 3.42
C ASP A 179 15.33 8.70 4.69
N GLY A 180 15.49 9.91 5.24
CA GLY A 180 16.53 10.29 6.23
C GLY A 180 16.53 9.53 7.56
N ASP A 181 15.71 8.49 7.67
CA ASP A 181 15.50 7.53 8.74
C ASP A 181 16.17 6.15 8.50
N GLY A 182 16.75 5.90 7.31
CA GLY A 182 17.58 4.72 7.06
C GLY A 182 16.81 3.38 7.06
N GLU A 183 15.51 3.42 6.81
CA GLU A 183 14.64 2.23 6.68
C GLU A 183 14.16 1.97 5.24
N GLY A 184 14.42 2.88 4.29
CA GLY A 184 14.08 2.69 2.87
C GLY A 184 15.14 1.88 2.13
N ALA A 185 14.78 0.67 1.67
CA ALA A 185 15.71 -0.27 1.03
C ALA A 185 16.54 0.38 -0.08
N GLY A 186 17.88 0.33 0.04
CA GLY A 186 18.81 0.70 -1.03
C GLY A 186 18.43 0.05 -2.36
N ASP A 187 18.67 0.70 -3.51
CA ASP A 187 18.41 0.05 -4.79
C ASP A 187 19.43 -1.08 -5.02
N VAL A 188 19.02 -2.31 -4.74
CA VAL A 188 19.84 -3.51 -4.89
C VAL A 188 20.10 -3.86 -6.36
N THR A 189 19.28 -3.37 -7.29
CA THR A 189 19.30 -3.83 -8.68
C THR A 189 20.61 -3.49 -9.39
N ARG A 190 21.22 -2.36 -9.07
CA ARG A 190 22.51 -1.95 -9.64
C ARG A 190 23.61 -2.97 -9.38
N ALA A 191 23.69 -3.49 -8.15
CA ALA A 191 24.72 -4.44 -7.77
C ALA A 191 24.50 -5.82 -8.42
N LEU A 192 23.26 -6.12 -8.82
CA LEU A 192 22.87 -7.36 -9.47
C LEU A 192 23.00 -7.31 -10.99
N ALA A 193 22.84 -6.12 -11.60
CA ALA A 193 22.84 -5.92 -13.04
C ALA A 193 24.26 -6.05 -13.63
N ARG A 194 24.35 -6.67 -14.80
CA ARG A 194 25.64 -6.93 -15.49
C ARG A 194 26.30 -5.65 -16.01
N ASP A 195 25.52 -4.61 -16.26
CA ASP A 195 25.99 -3.30 -16.72
C ASP A 195 26.31 -2.33 -15.57
N GLY A 196 26.06 -2.71 -14.32
CA GLY A 196 26.29 -1.88 -13.14
C GLY A 196 25.37 -0.65 -13.07
N VAL A 197 24.20 -0.72 -13.72
CA VAL A 197 23.17 0.33 -13.70
C VAL A 197 21.95 -0.15 -12.92
N ALA A 198 21.29 0.77 -12.22
CA ALA A 198 20.03 0.50 -11.54
C ALA A 198 18.89 0.35 -12.56
N HIS A 199 18.03 -0.65 -12.35
CA HIS A 199 16.90 -0.96 -13.23
C HIS A 199 15.60 -1.02 -12.44
N PRO A 200 14.47 -0.55 -12.99
CA PRO A 200 13.18 -0.67 -12.34
C PRO A 200 12.79 -2.14 -12.19
N ARG A 201 11.98 -2.42 -11.18
CA ARG A 201 11.39 -3.75 -10.99
C ARG A 201 9.96 -3.74 -11.53
N ILE A 202 9.50 -4.87 -12.01
CA ILE A 202 8.14 -4.98 -12.56
C ILE A 202 7.40 -6.06 -11.79
N VAL A 203 6.20 -5.74 -11.34
CA VAL A 203 5.23 -6.69 -10.81
C VAL A 203 4.19 -6.95 -11.89
N SER A 204 4.25 -8.13 -12.49
CA SER A 204 3.34 -8.50 -13.57
C SER A 204 2.03 -9.02 -13.00
N LEU A 205 0.92 -8.54 -13.55
CA LEU A 205 -0.42 -9.10 -13.33
C LEU A 205 -0.67 -10.08 -14.46
N GLY A 206 -0.82 -11.34 -14.11
CA GLY A 206 -0.65 -12.42 -15.05
C GLY A 206 -1.88 -12.72 -15.88
N GLY A 207 -1.56 -13.36 -17.00
CA GLY A 207 -2.38 -14.33 -17.67
C GLY A 207 -2.01 -15.74 -17.20
N ASP A 208 -2.00 -16.71 -18.10
CA ASP A 208 -1.48 -18.04 -17.81
C ASP A 208 0.03 -18.02 -17.49
N HIS A 209 0.54 -19.10 -16.90
CA HIS A 209 1.91 -19.14 -16.37
C HIS A 209 3.00 -18.98 -17.45
N THR A 210 2.66 -19.18 -18.73
CA THR A 210 3.63 -19.06 -19.83
C THR A 210 4.20 -17.65 -19.99
N ILE A 211 3.54 -16.61 -19.47
CA ILE A 211 4.04 -15.23 -19.53
C ILE A 211 5.42 -15.07 -18.86
N VAL A 212 5.80 -15.99 -17.98
CA VAL A 212 7.09 -15.95 -17.28
C VAL A 212 8.25 -16.21 -18.23
N LEU A 213 8.08 -17.02 -19.28
CA LEU A 213 9.16 -17.29 -20.25
C LEU A 213 9.72 -16.02 -20.92
N PRO A 214 8.91 -15.14 -21.56
CA PRO A 214 9.41 -13.89 -22.12
C PRO A 214 9.91 -12.91 -21.05
N ILE A 215 9.40 -12.96 -19.81
CA ILE A 215 9.94 -12.17 -18.69
C ILE A 215 11.36 -12.62 -18.35
N LEU A 216 11.60 -13.93 -18.22
CA LEU A 216 12.93 -14.47 -17.95
C LEU A 216 13.93 -14.15 -19.07
N ARG A 217 13.49 -14.15 -20.34
CA ARG A 217 14.32 -13.69 -21.48
C ARG A 217 14.71 -12.22 -21.33
N ALA A 218 13.75 -11.37 -20.96
CA ALA A 218 14.01 -9.94 -20.73
C ALA A 218 14.94 -9.70 -19.53
N LEU A 219 14.73 -10.40 -18.40
CA LEU A 219 15.59 -10.32 -17.22
C LEU A 219 17.02 -10.81 -17.51
N ASN A 220 17.16 -11.88 -18.29
CA ASN A 220 18.47 -12.44 -18.66
C ASN A 220 19.35 -11.45 -19.42
N PHE A 221 18.74 -10.51 -20.15
CA PHE A 221 19.47 -9.41 -20.81
C PHE A 221 20.19 -8.50 -19.81
N VAL A 222 19.59 -8.24 -18.63
CA VAL A 222 20.11 -7.33 -17.61
C VAL A 222 20.93 -8.06 -16.55
N TYR A 223 20.39 -9.14 -15.99
CA TYR A 223 20.96 -9.82 -14.82
C TYR A 223 21.67 -11.12 -15.18
N GLY A 224 21.36 -11.69 -16.34
CA GLY A 224 21.70 -13.07 -16.64
C GLY A 224 20.71 -14.09 -16.08
N PRO A 225 21.10 -15.37 -16.01
CA PRO A 225 20.24 -16.40 -15.44
C PRO A 225 19.94 -16.07 -13.98
N VAL A 226 18.66 -16.10 -13.63
CA VAL A 226 18.14 -15.76 -12.29
C VAL A 226 17.74 -17.01 -11.52
N SER A 227 17.75 -16.94 -10.19
CA SER A 227 17.12 -17.95 -9.33
C SER A 227 15.62 -17.68 -9.26
N ILE A 228 14.81 -18.73 -9.18
CA ILE A 228 13.34 -18.59 -9.18
C ILE A 228 12.80 -19.16 -7.88
N ILE A 229 11.96 -18.37 -7.20
CA ILE A 229 11.04 -18.88 -6.18
C ILE A 229 9.68 -19.00 -6.84
N HIS A 230 9.21 -20.22 -7.00
CA HIS A 230 7.99 -20.56 -7.73
C HIS A 230 6.93 -21.07 -6.75
N PHE A 231 5.88 -20.28 -6.53
CA PHE A 231 4.74 -20.70 -5.72
C PHE A 231 3.68 -21.28 -6.64
N ASP A 232 3.40 -22.58 -6.52
CA ASP A 232 2.49 -23.27 -7.44
C ASP A 232 2.06 -24.63 -6.86
N ALA A 233 0.91 -25.14 -7.29
CA ALA A 233 0.54 -26.54 -7.08
C ALA A 233 1.32 -27.52 -8.00
N HIS A 234 1.82 -27.02 -9.14
CA HIS A 234 2.41 -27.73 -10.27
C HIS A 234 3.91 -27.42 -10.43
N LEU A 235 4.62 -28.31 -11.14
CA LEU A 235 6.05 -28.14 -11.37
C LEU A 235 6.35 -27.18 -12.53
N ASP A 236 5.53 -27.22 -13.57
CA ASP A 236 5.68 -26.49 -14.85
C ASP A 236 7.02 -26.66 -15.58
N THR A 237 7.74 -27.73 -15.19
CA THR A 237 9.01 -28.17 -15.76
C THR A 237 8.88 -29.36 -16.70
N TRP A 238 7.66 -29.81 -17.02
CA TRP A 238 7.50 -31.01 -17.85
C TRP A 238 8.12 -30.80 -19.25
N PRO A 239 8.79 -31.84 -19.79
CA PRO A 239 9.20 -31.82 -21.18
C PRO A 239 7.96 -31.77 -22.08
N PRO A 240 8.05 -31.12 -23.25
CA PRO A 240 6.88 -31.00 -24.11
C PRO A 240 6.38 -32.34 -24.63
N ASN A 241 5.07 -32.57 -24.51
CA ASN A 241 4.40 -33.79 -24.98
C ASN A 241 3.48 -33.50 -26.17
N SER A 242 4.05 -32.95 -27.25
CA SER A 242 3.31 -32.58 -28.46
C SER A 242 4.04 -33.00 -29.73
N TYR A 243 3.27 -33.47 -30.73
CA TYR A 243 3.77 -33.81 -32.06
C TYR A 243 3.87 -32.61 -33.00
N VAL A 244 3.35 -31.44 -32.59
CA VAL A 244 3.43 -30.19 -33.35
C VAL A 244 4.20 -29.14 -32.55
N ALA A 245 4.97 -28.31 -33.26
CA ALA A 245 5.80 -27.27 -32.64
C ALA A 245 4.98 -26.32 -31.75
N GLN A 246 3.74 -25.99 -32.14
CA GLN A 246 2.86 -25.12 -31.37
C GLN A 246 2.57 -25.66 -29.96
N GLY A 247 2.38 -26.97 -29.82
CA GLY A 247 2.09 -27.60 -28.52
C GLY A 247 3.33 -27.86 -27.69
N SER A 248 4.51 -27.41 -28.13
CA SER A 248 5.74 -27.57 -27.34
C SER A 248 5.82 -26.60 -26.15
N LEU A 249 5.06 -25.51 -26.22
CA LEU A 249 4.98 -24.49 -25.18
C LEU A 249 3.55 -24.42 -24.65
N THR A 250 3.42 -24.71 -23.36
CA THR A 250 2.19 -24.67 -22.58
C THR A 250 2.48 -24.01 -21.23
N HIS A 251 1.45 -23.67 -20.48
CA HIS A 251 1.62 -23.23 -19.09
C HIS A 251 2.35 -24.26 -18.22
N GLY A 252 2.40 -25.55 -18.63
CA GLY A 252 3.08 -26.61 -17.87
C GLY A 252 4.48 -26.97 -18.38
N THR A 253 4.99 -26.30 -19.41
CA THR A 253 6.29 -26.65 -20.03
C THR A 253 7.23 -25.46 -20.16
N PHE A 254 6.84 -24.26 -19.72
CA PHE A 254 7.62 -23.05 -19.97
C PHE A 254 8.93 -23.02 -19.19
N PHE A 255 9.03 -23.58 -17.97
CA PHE A 255 10.31 -23.67 -17.26
C PHE A 255 11.25 -24.68 -17.89
N TYR A 256 10.73 -25.77 -18.47
CA TYR A 256 11.56 -26.66 -19.28
C TYR A 256 12.20 -25.87 -20.43
N ASN A 257 11.40 -25.10 -21.17
CA ASN A 257 11.90 -24.26 -22.26
C ASN A 257 12.88 -23.18 -21.76
N ALA A 258 12.60 -22.54 -20.63
CA ALA A 258 13.48 -21.55 -20.02
C ALA A 258 14.84 -22.15 -19.60
N HIS A 259 14.85 -23.40 -19.12
CA HIS A 259 16.08 -24.13 -18.85
C HIS A 259 16.86 -24.44 -20.13
N GLN A 260 16.20 -24.90 -21.19
CA GLN A 260 16.85 -25.15 -22.49
C GLN A 260 17.48 -23.87 -23.07
N GLU A 261 16.88 -22.71 -22.79
CA GLU A 261 17.40 -21.39 -23.18
C GLU A 261 18.46 -20.83 -22.21
N GLY A 262 18.77 -21.53 -21.12
CA GLY A 262 19.76 -21.10 -20.13
C GLY A 262 19.33 -19.87 -19.32
N LEU A 263 18.03 -19.65 -19.13
CA LEU A 263 17.49 -18.50 -18.41
C LEU A 263 17.43 -18.71 -16.89
N ILE A 264 17.48 -19.97 -16.45
CA ILE A 264 17.40 -20.36 -15.04
C ILE A 264 18.81 -20.64 -14.52
N ARG A 265 19.14 -20.07 -13.37
CA ARG A 265 20.41 -20.31 -12.72
C ARG A 265 20.46 -21.72 -12.14
N ASN A 266 21.37 -22.54 -12.67
CA ASN A 266 21.43 -23.98 -12.41
C ASN A 266 21.44 -24.33 -10.90
N GLY A 267 20.50 -25.18 -10.49
CA GLY A 267 20.43 -25.78 -9.15
C GLY A 267 20.12 -24.80 -8.03
N SER A 268 19.58 -23.61 -8.33
CA SER A 268 19.33 -22.55 -7.35
C SER A 268 17.86 -22.12 -7.25
N SER A 269 16.97 -22.75 -8.01
CA SER A 269 15.53 -22.46 -7.98
C SER A 269 14.79 -23.41 -7.04
N ILE A 270 13.60 -23.00 -6.61
CA ILE A 270 12.79 -23.77 -5.66
C ILE A 270 11.30 -23.53 -5.84
N HIS A 271 10.55 -24.62 -5.79
CA HIS A 271 9.11 -24.65 -5.76
C HIS A 271 8.59 -24.60 -4.32
N ALA A 272 7.43 -23.96 -4.13
CA ALA A 272 6.77 -23.79 -2.85
C ALA A 272 5.26 -24.12 -3.00
N GLY A 273 4.82 -25.22 -2.39
CA GLY A 273 3.41 -25.62 -2.37
C GLY A 273 3.02 -26.70 -3.40
N ILE A 274 4.01 -27.43 -3.92
CA ILE A 274 3.76 -28.52 -4.88
C ILE A 274 2.86 -29.59 -4.27
N ARG A 275 1.85 -30.02 -5.02
CA ARG A 275 0.93 -31.12 -4.64
C ARG A 275 0.27 -31.86 -5.81
N THR A 276 0.54 -31.43 -7.05
CA THR A 276 -0.04 -32.05 -8.24
C THR A 276 0.27 -33.55 -8.35
N LYS A 277 -0.58 -34.28 -9.07
CA LYS A 277 -0.36 -35.71 -9.33
C LYS A 277 0.64 -35.91 -10.45
N MET A 278 1.76 -36.53 -10.13
CA MET A 278 2.85 -36.83 -11.08
C MET A 278 2.68 -38.22 -11.72
N ALA A 279 3.24 -38.41 -12.91
CA ALA A 279 3.26 -39.70 -13.59
C ALA A 279 4.17 -40.72 -12.85
N GLY A 280 5.18 -40.21 -12.14
CA GLY A 280 6.06 -41.00 -11.30
C GLY A 280 7.32 -40.21 -10.92
N VAL A 281 8.31 -40.91 -10.36
CA VAL A 281 9.58 -40.31 -9.91
C VAL A 281 10.36 -39.63 -11.05
N GLY A 282 10.11 -40.01 -12.30
CA GLY A 282 10.73 -39.38 -13.47
C GLY A 282 10.41 -37.88 -13.59
N ASP A 283 9.21 -37.45 -13.17
CA ASP A 283 8.85 -36.02 -13.20
C ASP A 283 9.70 -35.22 -12.22
N ILE A 284 9.97 -35.79 -11.04
CA ILE A 284 10.83 -35.19 -10.00
C ILE A 284 12.29 -35.14 -10.48
N GLN A 285 12.77 -36.21 -11.13
CA GLN A 285 14.13 -36.26 -11.67
C GLN A 285 14.32 -35.20 -12.76
N ASN A 286 13.36 -35.06 -13.67
CA ASN A 286 13.35 -34.01 -14.67
C ASN A 286 13.33 -32.60 -14.01
N ASP A 287 12.51 -32.40 -12.98
CA ASP A 287 12.45 -31.12 -12.25
C ASP A 287 13.80 -30.74 -11.62
N GLU A 288 14.49 -31.71 -11.01
CA GLU A 288 15.84 -31.52 -10.49
C GLU A 288 16.86 -31.19 -11.59
N GLU A 289 16.75 -31.83 -12.77
CA GLU A 289 17.60 -31.54 -13.94
C GLU A 289 17.35 -30.12 -14.48
N VAL A 290 16.09 -29.68 -14.50
CA VAL A 290 15.70 -28.30 -14.89
C VAL A 290 16.27 -27.27 -13.89
N GLY A 291 16.50 -27.69 -12.64
CA GLY A 291 17.27 -26.94 -11.64
C GLY A 291 16.49 -26.53 -10.40
N PHE A 292 15.35 -27.19 -10.14
CA PHE A 292 14.47 -26.88 -9.02
C PHE A 292 14.65 -27.85 -7.84
N LYS A 293 14.40 -27.33 -6.65
CA LYS A 293 14.07 -28.11 -5.45
C LYS A 293 12.60 -27.94 -5.13
N ILE A 294 12.05 -28.87 -4.35
CA ILE A 294 10.63 -28.89 -4.02
C ILE A 294 10.43 -28.69 -2.52
N VAL A 295 9.54 -27.76 -2.18
CA VAL A 295 8.80 -27.76 -0.91
C VAL A 295 7.35 -28.13 -1.26
N SER A 296 6.89 -29.28 -0.78
CA SER A 296 5.51 -29.70 -1.00
C SER A 296 4.54 -28.95 -0.09
N THR A 297 3.24 -29.14 -0.31
CA THR A 297 2.26 -28.51 0.56
C THR A 297 2.32 -29.07 1.99
N GLU A 298 2.54 -30.38 2.13
CA GLU A 298 2.62 -31.11 3.40
C GLU A 298 3.88 -30.79 4.21
N ASP A 299 4.96 -30.31 3.58
CA ASP A 299 6.17 -29.88 4.30
C ASP A 299 5.84 -28.84 5.39
N ILE A 300 4.84 -27.96 5.19
CA ILE A 300 4.43 -27.01 6.22
C ILE A 300 3.97 -27.70 7.51
N ASP A 301 3.29 -28.83 7.41
CA ASP A 301 2.79 -29.57 8.57
C ASP A 301 3.93 -30.27 9.33
N ASP A 302 4.93 -30.75 8.58
CA ASP A 302 6.05 -31.52 9.13
C ASP A 302 7.15 -30.63 9.72
N ILE A 303 7.51 -29.53 9.04
CA ILE A 303 8.65 -28.68 9.40
C ILE A 303 8.28 -27.24 9.79
N GLY A 304 7.04 -26.83 9.55
CA GLY A 304 6.55 -25.49 9.87
C GLY A 304 7.03 -24.40 8.91
N LEU A 305 6.31 -23.27 8.95
CA LEU A 305 6.53 -22.11 8.09
C LEU A 305 7.95 -21.53 8.16
N ASP A 306 8.54 -21.46 9.37
CA ASP A 306 9.86 -20.84 9.54
C ASP A 306 10.97 -21.66 8.87
N GLU A 307 10.88 -22.99 8.88
CA GLU A 307 11.84 -23.85 8.19
C GLU A 307 11.60 -23.84 6.67
N VAL A 308 10.34 -23.74 6.22
CA VAL A 308 10.02 -23.51 4.79
C VAL A 308 10.68 -22.22 4.30
N ILE A 309 10.48 -21.11 5.01
CA ILE A 309 11.12 -19.81 4.68
C ILE A 309 12.65 -19.98 4.64
N LYS A 310 13.24 -20.64 5.64
CA LYS A 310 14.69 -20.88 5.70
C LYS A 310 15.20 -21.69 4.50
N ARG A 311 14.49 -22.75 4.09
CA ARG A 311 14.84 -23.55 2.90
C ARG A 311 14.79 -22.70 1.63
N LEU A 312 13.71 -21.94 1.43
CA LEU A 312 13.56 -21.05 0.27
C LEU A 312 14.71 -20.04 0.16
N ARG A 313 15.01 -19.35 1.28
CA ARG A 313 16.13 -18.39 1.34
C ARG A 313 17.48 -19.05 1.07
N ALA A 314 17.73 -20.21 1.68
CA ALA A 314 19.01 -20.91 1.52
C ALA A 314 19.24 -21.39 0.08
N GLN A 315 18.17 -21.82 -0.61
CA GLN A 315 18.25 -22.36 -1.96
C GLN A 315 18.59 -21.29 -3.00
N VAL A 316 18.01 -20.09 -2.89
CA VAL A 316 18.31 -18.98 -3.81
C VAL A 316 19.55 -18.17 -3.41
N GLY A 317 19.91 -18.16 -2.12
CA GLY A 317 21.08 -17.46 -1.60
C GLY A 317 21.09 -15.97 -1.95
N GLU A 318 22.25 -15.49 -2.41
CA GLU A 318 22.48 -14.09 -2.80
C GLU A 318 22.27 -13.83 -4.30
N ASN A 319 21.72 -14.79 -5.05
CA ASN A 319 21.52 -14.64 -6.49
C ASN A 319 20.43 -13.59 -6.79
N PRO A 320 20.42 -12.97 -7.99
CA PRO A 320 19.23 -12.25 -8.46
C PRO A 320 18.02 -13.21 -8.49
N VAL A 321 16.93 -12.83 -7.82
CA VAL A 321 15.75 -13.68 -7.62
C VAL A 321 14.55 -13.13 -8.37
N TYR A 322 13.87 -13.98 -9.13
CA TYR A 322 12.53 -13.72 -9.63
C TYR A 322 11.51 -14.52 -8.81
N LEU A 323 10.45 -13.88 -8.33
CA LEU A 323 9.37 -14.54 -7.61
C LEU A 323 8.15 -14.66 -8.51
N SER A 324 7.78 -15.88 -8.86
CA SER A 324 6.57 -16.16 -9.62
C SER A 324 5.56 -16.87 -8.74
N LEU A 325 4.32 -16.39 -8.74
CA LEU A 325 3.26 -16.94 -7.90
C LEU A 325 2.03 -17.27 -8.74
N ASP A 326 1.82 -18.56 -8.93
CA ASP A 326 0.54 -19.10 -9.35
C ASP A 326 -0.46 -19.00 -8.20
N ILE A 327 -1.62 -18.41 -8.48
CA ILE A 327 -2.68 -18.29 -7.47
C ILE A 327 -3.19 -19.66 -7.01
N ASP A 328 -3.02 -20.70 -7.82
CA ASP A 328 -3.43 -22.07 -7.52
C ASP A 328 -2.55 -22.77 -6.48
N VAL A 329 -1.44 -22.16 -6.03
CA VAL A 329 -0.76 -22.58 -4.80
C VAL A 329 -1.69 -22.54 -3.58
N ILE A 330 -2.66 -21.61 -3.62
CA ILE A 330 -3.68 -21.44 -2.58
C ILE A 330 -4.77 -22.48 -2.76
N ASP A 331 -5.28 -23.01 -1.65
CA ASP A 331 -6.35 -24.00 -1.67
C ASP A 331 -7.55 -23.52 -2.51
N ALA A 332 -8.12 -24.42 -3.31
CA ALA A 332 -9.25 -24.13 -4.18
C ALA A 332 -10.50 -23.60 -3.45
N GLY A 333 -10.64 -23.86 -2.14
CA GLY A 333 -11.68 -23.27 -1.30
C GLY A 333 -11.49 -21.78 -1.00
N LEU A 334 -10.28 -21.25 -1.19
CA LEU A 334 -9.91 -19.85 -0.96
C LEU A 334 -9.54 -19.11 -2.25
N ALA A 335 -9.02 -19.82 -3.26
CA ALA A 335 -8.72 -19.32 -4.59
C ALA A 335 -9.38 -20.20 -5.69
N PRO A 336 -10.73 -20.23 -5.78
CA PRO A 336 -11.41 -21.04 -6.79
C PRO A 336 -11.16 -20.59 -8.23
N ALA A 337 -10.73 -19.34 -8.44
CA ALA A 337 -10.64 -18.72 -9.75
C ALA A 337 -9.30 -18.97 -10.45
N THR A 338 -9.04 -20.22 -10.81
CA THR A 338 -7.85 -20.64 -11.55
C THR A 338 -8.17 -21.75 -12.56
N GLY A 339 -7.31 -21.90 -13.57
CA GLY A 339 -7.43 -22.90 -14.63
C GLY A 339 -7.30 -24.34 -14.11
N THR A 340 -6.40 -24.58 -13.16
CA THR A 340 -5.96 -25.91 -12.71
C THR A 340 -5.98 -26.12 -11.18
N PRO A 341 -7.02 -25.73 -10.43
CA PRO A 341 -7.08 -25.89 -8.98
C PRO A 341 -6.83 -27.33 -8.53
N GLU A 342 -5.87 -27.45 -7.61
CA GLU A 342 -5.60 -28.65 -6.85
C GLU A 342 -6.09 -28.48 -5.41
N ALA A 343 -6.81 -29.46 -4.86
CA ALA A 343 -7.30 -29.39 -3.48
C ALA A 343 -6.18 -29.62 -2.46
N GLY A 344 -6.36 -29.09 -1.23
CA GLY A 344 -5.42 -29.24 -0.13
C GLY A 344 -4.21 -28.33 -0.26
N GLY A 345 -4.40 -27.10 -0.75
CA GLY A 345 -3.35 -26.09 -0.90
C GLY A 345 -3.09 -25.28 0.37
N TRP A 346 -2.14 -24.34 0.31
CA TRP A 346 -1.90 -23.42 1.41
C TRP A 346 -3.02 -22.39 1.53
N THR A 347 -3.20 -21.84 2.73
CA THR A 347 -4.06 -20.69 2.94
C THR A 347 -3.39 -19.41 2.49
N VAL A 348 -4.17 -18.39 2.10
CA VAL A 348 -3.68 -17.03 1.80
C VAL A 348 -2.76 -16.52 2.92
N ARG A 349 -3.08 -16.82 4.19
CA ARG A 349 -2.31 -16.38 5.36
C ARG A 349 -0.92 -17.03 5.44
N GLU A 350 -0.79 -18.30 5.07
CA GLU A 350 0.49 -19.01 5.02
C GLU A 350 1.36 -18.45 3.90
N VAL A 351 0.82 -18.32 2.70
CA VAL A 351 1.51 -17.70 1.55
C VAL A 351 2.03 -16.31 1.91
N LYS A 352 1.17 -15.44 2.45
CA LYS A 352 1.58 -14.09 2.91
C LYS A 352 2.64 -14.14 4.03
N ARG A 353 2.62 -15.14 4.91
CA ARG A 353 3.67 -15.30 5.95
C ARG A 353 5.01 -15.69 5.34
N ILE A 354 5.01 -16.54 4.32
CA ILE A 354 6.22 -16.92 3.59
C ILE A 354 6.77 -15.70 2.86
N ILE A 355 5.97 -14.98 2.08
CA ILE A 355 6.39 -13.76 1.36
C ILE A 355 7.07 -12.76 2.31
N ARG A 356 6.48 -12.50 3.49
CA ARG A 356 7.11 -11.67 4.54
C ARG A 356 8.47 -12.19 4.98
N GLY A 357 8.62 -13.50 5.13
CA GLY A 357 9.88 -14.15 5.48
C GLY A 357 10.96 -14.08 4.38
N LEU A 358 10.56 -13.84 3.13
CA LEU A 358 11.46 -13.74 1.99
C LEU A 358 12.01 -12.32 1.77
N ALA A 359 11.44 -11.29 2.41
CA ALA A 359 11.95 -9.92 2.32
C ALA A 359 13.46 -9.82 2.65
N GLY A 360 14.16 -8.92 1.97
CA GLY A 360 15.62 -8.81 2.01
C GLY A 360 16.38 -9.80 1.13
N LEU A 361 15.70 -10.56 0.26
CA LEU A 361 16.36 -11.25 -0.85
C LEU A 361 16.52 -10.30 -2.05
N ASN A 362 17.38 -10.67 -2.98
CA ASN A 362 17.79 -9.87 -4.15
C ASN A 362 16.75 -9.93 -5.29
N PHE A 363 15.52 -9.51 -5.01
CA PHE A 363 14.41 -9.57 -5.96
C PHE A 363 14.56 -8.59 -7.12
N VAL A 364 14.48 -9.09 -8.35
CA VAL A 364 14.54 -8.31 -9.60
C VAL A 364 13.18 -8.11 -10.28
N GLY A 365 12.14 -8.78 -9.77
CA GLY A 365 10.76 -8.68 -10.27
C GLY A 365 9.88 -9.73 -9.60
N ALA A 366 8.57 -9.62 -9.83
CA ALA A 366 7.62 -10.62 -9.39
C ALA A 366 6.40 -10.73 -10.33
N ASP A 367 5.59 -11.76 -10.19
CA ASP A 367 4.29 -11.88 -10.83
C ASP A 367 3.25 -12.60 -9.97
N VAL A 368 1.97 -12.36 -10.27
CA VAL A 368 0.85 -13.23 -9.86
C VAL A 368 0.13 -13.69 -11.11
N VAL A 369 0.03 -15.00 -11.35
CA VAL A 369 -0.53 -15.61 -12.57
C VAL A 369 -1.78 -16.47 -12.28
N GLU A 370 -2.40 -16.97 -13.35
CA GLU A 370 -3.54 -17.90 -13.36
C GLU A 370 -4.84 -17.43 -12.68
N VAL A 371 -4.93 -16.15 -12.31
CA VAL A 371 -6.21 -15.57 -11.88
C VAL A 371 -7.19 -15.57 -13.05
N SER A 372 -8.28 -16.32 -12.92
CA SER A 372 -9.27 -16.54 -13.96
C SER A 372 -10.67 -16.10 -13.47
N PRO A 373 -11.02 -14.81 -13.59
CA PRO A 373 -12.22 -14.22 -12.96
C PRO A 373 -13.55 -14.91 -13.29
N ALA A 374 -13.62 -15.60 -14.44
CA ALA A 374 -14.82 -16.35 -14.82
C ALA A 374 -15.17 -17.50 -13.85
N TYR A 375 -14.20 -17.99 -13.08
CA TYR A 375 -14.38 -19.01 -12.06
C TYR A 375 -14.33 -18.45 -10.63
N ASP A 376 -14.31 -17.12 -10.49
CA ASP A 376 -14.28 -16.48 -9.17
C ASP A 376 -15.67 -16.39 -8.55
N HIS A 377 -15.69 -16.31 -7.22
CA HIS A 377 -16.90 -16.18 -6.43
C HIS A 377 -16.74 -15.00 -5.48
N ALA A 378 -17.52 -13.94 -5.69
CA ALA A 378 -17.46 -12.71 -4.91
C ALA A 378 -16.04 -12.09 -4.84
N ASP A 379 -15.30 -12.18 -5.95
CA ASP A 379 -13.95 -11.65 -6.13
C ASP A 379 -12.91 -12.20 -5.12
N ILE A 380 -13.16 -13.32 -4.42
CA ILE A 380 -12.26 -13.76 -3.33
C ILE A 380 -10.85 -14.09 -3.83
N THR A 381 -10.73 -14.67 -5.01
CA THR A 381 -9.43 -14.98 -5.63
C THR A 381 -8.75 -13.70 -6.08
N SER A 382 -9.52 -12.82 -6.74
CA SER A 382 -9.05 -11.51 -7.19
C SER A 382 -8.56 -10.62 -6.04
N ILE A 383 -9.26 -10.65 -4.89
CA ILE A 383 -8.88 -9.94 -3.66
C ILE A 383 -7.61 -10.55 -3.07
N ALA A 384 -7.50 -11.88 -3.01
CA ALA A 384 -6.30 -12.55 -2.52
C ALA A 384 -5.07 -12.21 -3.38
N ALA A 385 -5.20 -12.27 -4.70
CA ALA A 385 -4.15 -11.91 -5.64
C ALA A 385 -3.74 -10.44 -5.50
N ALA A 386 -4.69 -9.51 -5.41
CA ALA A 386 -4.39 -8.09 -5.20
C ALA A 386 -3.67 -7.82 -3.87
N ASP A 387 -4.05 -8.52 -2.80
CA ASP A 387 -3.42 -8.42 -1.48
C ASP A 387 -2.01 -9.04 -1.47
N ILE A 388 -1.75 -10.05 -2.30
CA ILE A 388 -0.42 -10.60 -2.55
C ILE A 388 0.45 -9.61 -3.33
N VAL A 389 -0.08 -8.93 -4.35
CA VAL A 389 0.65 -7.88 -5.06
C VAL A 389 1.06 -6.75 -4.11
N HIS A 390 0.20 -6.37 -3.17
CA HIS A 390 0.55 -5.41 -2.11
C HIS A 390 1.69 -5.93 -1.20
N ASP A 391 1.69 -7.22 -0.86
CA ASP A 391 2.80 -7.86 -0.13
C ASP A 391 4.09 -7.89 -0.98
N PHE A 392 4.03 -8.06 -2.30
CA PHE A 392 5.19 -7.94 -3.19
C PHE A 392 5.76 -6.53 -3.17
N LEU A 393 4.92 -5.49 -3.26
CA LEU A 393 5.38 -4.12 -3.17
C LEU A 393 6.10 -3.86 -1.84
N SER A 394 5.54 -4.33 -0.73
CA SER A 394 6.18 -4.23 0.60
C SER A 394 7.51 -5.00 0.66
N MET A 395 7.54 -6.22 0.10
CA MET A 395 8.73 -7.06 0.01
C MET A 395 9.85 -6.39 -0.79
N LEU A 396 9.53 -5.79 -1.94
CA LEU A 396 10.49 -5.09 -2.80
C LEU A 396 11.09 -3.85 -2.12
N MET A 397 10.39 -3.26 -1.15
CA MET A 397 10.83 -2.08 -0.39
C MET A 397 11.51 -2.44 0.95
N SER A 398 11.61 -3.73 1.28
CA SER A 398 12.10 -4.20 2.58
C SER A 398 13.48 -4.85 2.48
N GLU A 399 14.44 -4.38 3.29
CA GLU A 399 15.80 -4.97 3.36
C GLU A 399 15.87 -6.25 4.20
N LYS A 400 14.84 -6.52 5.01
CA LYS A 400 14.79 -7.67 5.91
C LYS A 400 13.35 -8.06 6.21
N PRO A 401 13.09 -9.29 6.67
CA PRO A 401 11.77 -9.67 7.16
C PRO A 401 11.29 -8.76 8.29
N PRO A 402 9.99 -8.42 8.35
CA PRO A 402 9.44 -7.61 9.42
C PRO A 402 9.58 -8.34 10.77
N LYS A 403 9.79 -7.57 11.83
CA LYS A 403 10.00 -8.11 13.18
C LYS A 403 8.72 -8.73 13.76
N SER A 404 8.89 -9.68 14.68
CA SER A 404 7.77 -10.21 15.48
C SER A 404 7.10 -9.09 16.29
N ARG A 405 5.77 -9.19 16.46
CA ARG A 405 4.91 -8.20 17.14
C ARG A 405 5.10 -8.14 18.66
N ASP A 406 6.01 -8.95 19.21
CA ASP A 406 6.40 -8.88 20.63
C ASP A 406 7.22 -7.62 20.95
N GLU A 407 7.68 -6.89 19.93
CA GLU A 407 8.15 -5.51 20.07
C GLU A 407 6.95 -4.54 20.00
N PRO A 408 6.85 -3.53 20.89
CA PRO A 408 5.76 -2.56 20.88
C PRO A 408 5.54 -1.95 19.49
N ILE A 409 4.35 -2.13 18.93
CA ILE A 409 3.92 -1.44 17.70
C ILE A 409 3.84 0.05 18.05
N GLY A 410 4.87 0.81 17.66
CA GLY A 410 5.00 2.22 18.03
C GLY A 410 6.13 2.49 19.03
N ASN A 411 7.36 2.18 18.64
CA ASN A 411 8.39 3.20 18.77
C ASN A 411 8.53 3.87 17.38
N VAL A 412 7.49 4.58 16.94
CA VAL A 412 7.79 5.84 16.26
C VAL A 412 8.63 6.58 17.28
N ARG A 413 9.94 6.65 17.06
CA ARG A 413 10.77 7.47 17.94
C ARG A 413 10.14 8.85 17.81
N THR A 414 9.71 9.44 18.90
CA THR A 414 9.36 10.86 18.98
C THR A 414 10.56 11.78 18.65
N ARG A 415 11.61 11.26 18.02
CA ARG A 415 12.66 12.02 17.35
C ARG A 415 12.23 12.57 15.98
N ASP A 416 11.19 12.01 15.37
CA ASP A 416 10.77 12.43 14.03
C ASP A 416 9.63 13.47 14.05
N VAL A 417 9.19 13.87 15.25
CA VAL A 417 8.33 15.03 15.45
C VAL A 417 9.23 16.16 15.95
N PHE A 418 9.75 16.91 14.98
CA PHE A 418 10.69 18.03 15.08
C PHE A 418 12.14 17.62 15.42
N PRO A 419 13.15 18.03 14.62
CA PRO A 419 14.49 18.12 15.17
C PRO A 419 14.39 18.99 16.42
N ALA A 420 14.98 18.53 17.52
CA ALA A 420 15.16 19.34 18.72
C ALA A 420 16.01 20.56 18.33
N THR A 421 15.34 21.57 17.79
CA THR A 421 15.89 22.88 17.58
C THR A 421 15.67 23.58 18.90
N ASP A 422 16.75 24.02 19.53
CA ASP A 422 16.66 25.01 20.59
C ASP A 422 16.03 26.26 19.96
N VAL A 423 14.71 26.39 20.04
CA VAL A 423 14.04 27.63 19.65
C VAL A 423 14.30 28.63 20.76
N VAL A 424 15.37 29.40 20.59
CA VAL A 424 15.68 30.53 21.46
C VAL A 424 14.80 31.71 21.02
N TRP A 425 13.73 31.98 21.75
CA TRP A 425 12.98 33.22 21.60
C TRP A 425 13.75 34.35 22.29
N THR A 426 14.47 35.17 21.53
CA THR A 426 15.05 36.41 22.05
C THR A 426 14.07 37.56 21.85
N TRP A 427 13.70 38.23 22.94
CA TRP A 427 13.01 39.51 22.90
C TRP A 427 14.03 40.61 22.58
N ALA A 428 13.92 41.24 21.41
CA ALA A 428 14.63 42.49 21.14
C ALA A 428 13.72 43.68 21.44
N ARG A 429 14.14 44.59 22.34
CA ARG A 429 13.49 45.90 22.47
C ARG A 429 13.88 46.77 21.27
N PRO A 430 12.96 47.54 20.67
CA PRO A 430 13.35 48.75 19.95
C PRO A 430 13.89 49.76 20.98
N GLU A 431 14.97 50.46 20.66
CA GLU A 431 15.56 51.50 21.52
C GLU A 431 14.51 52.52 21.96
N CYS A 432 14.39 52.76 23.27
CA CYS A 432 13.49 53.75 23.84
C CYS A 432 14.15 55.13 23.78
N ASP A 433 13.74 55.96 22.83
CA ASP A 433 14.13 57.38 22.78
C ASP A 433 13.30 58.18 23.80
N SER A 434 13.96 58.67 24.85
CA SER A 434 13.34 59.44 25.95
C SER A 434 12.79 60.81 25.53
N ALA A 435 12.89 61.21 24.26
CA ALA A 435 12.43 62.51 23.79
C ALA A 435 10.97 62.56 23.27
N LYS A 436 10.26 61.43 23.12
CA LYS A 436 8.97 61.40 22.40
C LYS A 436 7.71 60.95 23.17
N ASN A 437 7.81 60.71 24.48
CA ASN A 437 6.65 60.49 25.37
C ASN A 437 5.62 59.44 24.84
N VAL A 438 6.09 58.30 24.33
CA VAL A 438 5.27 57.15 23.94
C VAL A 438 5.28 56.10 25.07
N PRO A 439 4.15 55.50 25.47
CA PRO A 439 4.12 54.50 26.55
C PRO A 439 4.92 53.25 26.15
N CYS A 440 5.84 52.82 27.00
CA CYS A 440 6.59 51.58 26.84
C CYS A 440 5.71 50.36 27.17
N CYS A 441 4.79 49.97 26.28
CA CYS A 441 4.20 48.62 26.20
C CYS A 441 3.24 48.59 25.00
N ASN A 442 3.78 48.34 23.80
CA ASN A 442 2.95 47.91 22.67
C ASN A 442 3.77 46.84 21.93
N ASN A 443 3.50 45.57 22.23
CA ASN A 443 4.25 44.44 21.70
C ASN A 443 3.60 43.96 20.39
N THR A 444 4.19 44.33 19.26
CA THR A 444 3.92 43.67 17.96
C THR A 444 5.01 42.63 17.73
N LEU A 445 4.63 41.39 17.38
CA LEU A 445 5.58 40.35 16.96
C LEU A 445 6.25 40.79 15.66
N VAL A 446 7.58 40.92 15.65
CA VAL A 446 8.37 41.14 14.43
C VAL A 446 9.41 40.02 14.32
N ARG A 447 9.42 39.34 13.17
CA ARG A 447 10.38 38.30 12.81
C ARG A 447 11.77 38.93 12.66
N SER A 448 12.78 38.48 13.40
CA SER A 448 14.15 38.97 13.21
C SER A 448 14.75 38.35 11.94
N GLU A 449 15.31 39.19 11.08
CA GLU A 449 16.00 38.80 9.86
C GLU A 449 17.41 38.26 10.18
N GLU A 450 17.67 37.00 9.86
CA GLU A 450 18.87 36.51 9.15
C GLU A 450 18.59 35.08 8.62
N PRO A 451 19.00 34.73 7.38
CA PRO A 451 18.37 33.65 6.62
C PRO A 451 19.06 32.29 6.81
N HIS A 452 18.41 31.39 7.54
CA HIS A 452 18.52 29.96 7.25
C HIS A 452 17.18 29.49 6.67
N THR A 453 17.08 29.52 5.34
CA THR A 453 15.93 28.99 4.59
C THR A 453 15.79 27.49 4.83
N ILE A 454 14.87 27.10 5.71
CA ILE A 454 14.26 25.77 5.68
C ILE A 454 13.00 25.91 4.82
N LYS A 455 13.02 25.30 3.63
CA LYS A 455 11.81 25.14 2.81
C LYS A 455 10.94 24.07 3.47
N LEU A 456 9.80 24.47 4.02
CA LEU A 456 8.74 23.56 4.42
C LEU A 456 7.88 23.21 3.19
N PRO A 457 7.43 21.95 3.03
CA PRO A 457 6.46 21.61 1.99
C PRO A 457 5.10 22.28 2.26
N ALA A 458 4.34 22.52 1.19
CA ALA A 458 3.24 23.48 1.07
C ALA A 458 1.94 23.15 1.83
N SER A 459 1.99 22.52 3.02
CA SER A 459 0.82 22.17 3.83
C SER A 459 0.92 22.57 5.31
N SER A 460 1.73 23.58 5.65
CA SER A 460 1.82 24.06 7.04
C SER A 460 0.72 25.08 7.37
N TYR A 461 -0.13 24.74 8.34
CA TYR A 461 -1.12 25.64 8.92
C TYR A 461 -0.44 26.82 9.65
N GLU A 462 -0.96 28.03 9.48
CA GLU A 462 -0.52 29.22 10.19
C GLU A 462 -1.18 29.24 11.58
N ALA A 463 -0.42 28.92 12.64
CA ALA A 463 -0.91 29.06 14.01
C ALA A 463 -0.73 30.52 14.48
N ILE A 464 -1.80 31.32 14.39
CA ILE A 464 -1.85 32.68 14.93
C ILE A 464 -2.22 32.61 16.42
N LEU A 465 -1.23 32.77 17.31
CA LEU A 465 -1.47 32.95 18.74
C LEU A 465 -1.97 34.38 18.98
N ARG A 466 -3.24 34.54 19.38
CA ARG A 466 -3.76 35.81 19.93
C ARG A 466 -3.61 35.79 21.46
N CYS A 467 -2.96 36.81 22.01
CA CYS A 467 -3.00 37.11 23.43
C CYS A 467 -4.12 38.14 23.67
N ASP A 468 -5.09 37.79 24.51
CA ASP A 468 -6.07 38.76 25.03
C ASP A 468 -5.55 39.33 26.36
N PHE A 469 -5.55 40.66 26.47
CA PHE A 469 -5.07 41.38 27.65
C PHE A 469 -6.25 42.05 28.37
N ASP A 470 -6.49 41.68 29.63
CA ASP A 470 -7.47 42.36 30.48
C ASP A 470 -6.79 43.54 31.19
N THR A 471 -7.19 44.75 30.82
CA THR A 471 -6.60 46.00 31.31
C THR A 471 -7.04 46.38 32.72
N ALA A 472 -8.05 45.71 33.30
CA ALA A 472 -8.53 46.01 34.65
C ALA A 472 -7.77 45.27 35.77
N SER A 473 -7.16 44.12 35.45
CA SER A 473 -6.52 43.23 36.42
C SER A 473 -5.00 43.07 36.26
N GLY A 474 -4.41 43.60 35.18
CA GLY A 474 -2.97 43.53 34.93
C GLY A 474 -2.44 42.12 34.65
N THR A 475 -3.31 41.19 34.24
CA THR A 475 -2.96 39.76 34.07
C THR A 475 -2.97 39.36 32.59
N ALA A 476 -1.90 38.71 32.13
CA ALA A 476 -1.79 38.16 30.78
C ALA A 476 -2.17 36.67 30.76
N TYR A 477 -3.01 36.25 29.82
CA TYR A 477 -3.39 34.85 29.63
C TYR A 477 -2.60 34.24 28.48
N ILE A 478 -1.88 33.15 28.74
CA ILE A 478 -1.23 32.33 27.70
C ILE A 478 -1.95 30.98 27.70
N PRO A 479 -2.68 30.60 26.63
CA PRO A 479 -3.25 29.27 26.54
C PRO A 479 -2.12 28.25 26.41
N LEU A 480 -2.12 27.23 27.28
CA LEU A 480 -1.33 26.02 27.05
C LEU A 480 -1.91 25.30 25.83
N LEU A 481 -1.04 24.90 24.89
CA LEU A 481 -1.41 24.14 23.70
C LEU A 481 -2.22 22.89 24.10
N SER A 482 -3.50 22.87 23.75
CA SER A 482 -4.24 21.63 23.60
C SER A 482 -3.90 21.09 22.21
N VAL A 483 -3.07 20.05 22.14
CA VAL A 483 -2.93 19.28 20.90
C VAL A 483 -4.14 18.36 20.86
N ASP A 484 -5.17 18.80 20.13
CA ASP A 484 -6.34 17.97 19.88
C ASP A 484 -5.93 16.90 18.85
N HIS A 485 -5.87 15.63 19.27
CA HIS A 485 -5.77 14.53 18.33
C HIS A 485 -7.13 14.38 17.66
N GLY A 486 -7.29 14.99 16.49
CA GLY A 486 -8.47 14.85 15.65
C GLY A 486 -8.68 13.40 15.19
N LEU A 487 -9.25 12.57 16.05
CA LEU A 487 -9.98 11.37 15.68
C LEU A 487 -11.34 11.82 15.15
N HIS A 488 -11.41 12.12 13.86
CA HIS A 488 -12.71 12.19 13.19
C HIS A 488 -13.23 10.77 12.94
N GLY A 489 -14.13 10.34 13.82
CA GLY A 489 -14.93 9.14 13.70
C GLY A 489 -16.14 9.24 14.64
N ASP A 490 -17.31 9.47 14.04
CA ASP A 490 -18.61 9.51 14.71
C ASP A 490 -18.93 8.22 15.48
N ALA A 491 -19.85 8.39 16.44
CA ALA A 491 -20.58 7.40 17.25
C ALA A 491 -20.01 7.06 18.63
N TYR A 492 -20.22 7.95 19.61
CA TYR A 492 -20.60 7.52 20.96
C TYR A 492 -21.85 8.27 21.43
N ASN A 493 -22.80 7.48 21.91
CA ASN A 493 -24.17 7.84 22.24
C ASN A 493 -24.25 8.62 23.55
N ASP A 494 -25.10 9.65 23.60
CA ASP A 494 -25.45 10.42 24.79
C ASP A 494 -26.08 9.53 25.88
N SER A 495 -25.50 9.54 27.09
CA SER A 495 -26.23 9.53 28.38
C SER A 495 -25.28 9.39 29.57
N THR A 496 -24.64 10.48 30.02
CA THR A 496 -24.33 10.75 31.44
C THR A 496 -23.70 12.16 31.61
N PRO A 497 -23.91 12.85 32.76
CA PRO A 497 -23.75 14.29 32.87
C PRO A 497 -22.29 14.75 32.94
N MET A 498 -22.03 15.91 32.33
CA MET A 498 -20.78 16.68 32.37
C MET A 498 -20.20 16.81 33.78
N LEU A 499 -18.97 16.32 33.99
CA LEU A 499 -18.05 16.90 34.95
C LEU A 499 -17.19 17.93 34.22
N LEU A 500 -17.49 19.20 34.49
CA LEU A 500 -16.72 20.35 34.07
C LEU A 500 -15.24 20.25 34.50
N ASN A 501 -14.36 20.36 33.51
CA ASN A 501 -13.21 21.27 33.47
C ASN A 501 -12.36 21.42 34.76
N GLN A 502 -11.17 20.81 34.77
CA GLN A 502 -10.02 21.38 35.45
C GLN A 502 -8.89 21.56 34.45
N SER A 503 -8.97 22.63 33.66
CA SER A 503 -7.79 23.24 33.06
C SER A 503 -6.91 23.81 34.17
N SER A 504 -5.71 23.26 34.35
CA SER A 504 -4.70 23.86 35.21
C SER A 504 -4.22 25.18 34.58
N SER A 505 -4.87 26.29 34.89
CA SER A 505 -4.37 27.61 34.56
C SER A 505 -3.21 27.93 35.51
N LEU A 506 -1.99 28.05 34.99
CA LEU A 506 -0.87 28.61 35.76
C LEU A 506 -1.07 30.13 35.87
N LEU A 507 -1.58 30.58 37.02
CA LEU A 507 -1.67 31.99 37.39
C LEU A 507 -0.27 32.54 37.70
N TYR A 508 0.19 33.54 36.94
CA TYR A 508 1.33 34.36 37.32
C TYR A 508 0.85 35.76 37.70
N SER A 509 1.18 36.19 38.92
CA SER A 509 1.07 37.59 39.36
C SER A 509 2.46 38.20 39.30
N VAL A 510 2.65 39.22 38.47
CA VAL A 510 3.86 40.03 38.48
C VAL A 510 3.49 41.36 39.14
N GLY A 511 4.17 41.71 40.23
CA GLY A 511 3.97 43.00 40.90
C GLY A 511 4.33 44.17 39.98
N PRO A 512 3.76 45.37 40.20
CA PRO A 512 3.80 46.49 39.25
C PRO A 512 5.19 47.06 38.91
N ASP A 513 6.26 46.63 39.58
CA ASP A 513 7.61 47.20 39.41
C ASP A 513 8.70 46.20 38.97
N ALA A 514 8.34 45.03 38.42
CA ALA A 514 9.32 44.05 37.94
C ALA A 514 9.12 43.72 36.45
N CYS A 515 9.80 44.45 35.57
CA CYS A 515 10.08 44.00 34.21
C CYS A 515 11.44 43.29 34.19
N PRO A 516 11.52 41.94 34.26
CA PRO A 516 12.78 41.25 34.08
C PRO A 516 13.30 41.46 32.64
N ASN A 517 14.59 41.77 32.51
CA ASN A 517 15.20 42.17 31.22
C ASN A 517 15.37 41.02 30.22
N THR A 518 14.98 39.78 30.56
CA THR A 518 14.95 38.63 29.64
C THR A 518 14.20 37.49 30.31
N LEU A 519 13.26 36.85 29.60
CA LEU A 519 12.63 35.60 30.04
C LEU A 519 13.06 34.50 29.07
N SER A 520 13.93 33.59 29.53
CA SER A 520 14.32 32.40 28.76
C SER A 520 13.49 31.21 29.24
N LEU A 521 12.55 30.76 28.40
CA LEU A 521 11.79 29.54 28.63
C LEU A 521 12.54 28.38 27.98
N LYS A 522 13.30 27.62 28.77
CA LYS A 522 13.78 26.30 28.36
C LYS A 522 12.76 25.26 28.79
N SER A 523 11.95 24.79 27.87
CA SER A 523 11.12 23.60 28.10
C SER A 523 11.91 22.37 27.65
N ARG A 524 11.97 21.34 28.52
CA ARG A 524 12.50 20.02 28.18
C ARG A 524 11.39 19.03 28.44
N LEU A 525 10.86 18.40 27.39
CA LEU A 525 9.85 17.35 27.54
C LEU A 525 10.57 16.09 28.03
N LEU A 526 10.40 15.74 29.31
CA LEU A 526 10.92 14.49 29.88
C LEU A 526 9.79 13.46 29.91
N VAL A 527 9.86 12.45 29.03
CA VAL A 527 8.99 11.27 29.09
C VAL A 527 9.65 10.25 30.03
N TYR A 528 9.02 9.98 31.16
CA TYR A 528 9.50 9.00 32.14
C TYR A 528 9.11 7.58 31.70
N ASN A 529 10.09 6.69 31.50
CA ASN A 529 9.87 5.26 31.25
C ASN A 529 10.03 4.47 32.55
N GLY A 530 8.91 4.08 33.16
CA GLY A 530 8.86 3.12 34.25
C GLY A 530 7.65 2.18 34.10
N PRO A 531 7.69 0.95 34.64
CA PRO A 531 6.58 0.00 34.53
C PRO A 531 5.39 0.48 35.37
N ALA A 532 4.23 0.69 34.73
CA ALA A 532 3.03 1.15 35.42
C ALA A 532 2.35 0.02 36.23
N PRO A 533 1.95 0.25 37.50
CA PRO A 533 1.05 -0.65 38.21
C PRO A 533 -0.41 -0.17 38.13
N SER A 534 -1.29 -0.96 37.49
CA SER A 534 -2.77 -0.94 37.64
C SER A 534 -3.55 0.34 37.18
N PRO A 535 -4.88 0.26 36.94
CA PRO A 535 -5.58 1.11 35.97
C PRO A 535 -6.08 2.48 36.49
N PHE A 536 -5.48 3.02 37.56
CA PHE A 536 -5.78 4.38 38.03
C PHE A 536 -4.48 5.14 38.31
N GLY A 537 -3.95 5.84 37.31
CA GLY A 537 -2.72 6.64 37.44
C GLY A 537 -2.78 7.90 36.57
N ILE A 538 -2.80 9.06 37.23
CA ILE A 538 -2.77 10.39 36.64
C ILE A 538 -1.36 10.67 36.08
N LEU A 539 -1.25 11.13 34.83
CA LEU A 539 -0.02 11.71 34.28
C LEU A 539 0.29 13.03 35.02
N SER A 540 1.38 13.08 35.79
CA SER A 540 1.95 14.36 36.26
C SER A 540 3.06 14.80 35.31
N ILE A 541 2.88 15.96 34.66
CA ILE A 541 3.94 16.67 33.95
C ILE A 541 4.76 17.42 35.01
N ALA A 542 6.01 17.02 35.23
CA ALA A 542 6.94 17.77 36.06
C ALA A 542 7.78 18.69 35.18
N SER A 543 7.54 20.00 35.23
CA SER A 543 8.43 21.01 34.65
C SER A 543 9.54 21.35 35.63
N LEU A 544 10.80 21.10 35.27
CA LEU A 544 11.95 21.58 36.03
C LEU A 544 12.32 22.99 35.54
N PHE A 545 12.15 24.00 36.39
CA PHE A 545 12.62 25.36 36.14
C PHE A 545 13.98 25.58 36.80
N LEU A 546 15.03 25.80 36.01
CA LEU A 546 16.33 26.27 36.50
C LEU A 546 16.38 27.79 36.34
N PHE A 547 16.35 28.51 37.46
CA PHE A 547 16.62 29.94 37.50
C PHE A 547 18.14 30.15 37.61
N SER A 548 18.73 30.84 36.65
CA SER A 548 20.00 31.55 36.83
C SER A 548 19.65 33.00 37.08
N THR A 549 20.00 33.52 38.26
CA THR A 549 19.97 34.97 38.55
C THR A 549 21.01 35.71 37.73
#